data_AF-A0A950I721-F1
#
_entry.id   AF-A0A950I721-F1
#
_cell.length_a   1.000
_cell.length_b   1.000
_cell.length_c   1.000
_cell.angle_alpha   90.00
_cell.angle_beta   90.00
_cell.angle_gamma   90.00
#
_symmetry.space_group_name_H-M   'P 1'
#
loop_
_entity.id
_entity.type
_entity.pdbx_description
1 polymer ?
#
loop_
_entity_poly.entity_id
_entity_poly.type
_entity_poly.pdbx_seq_one_letter_code
_entity_poly.pdbx_strand_id
1 'polypeptide(L)'
;SLDLPANNNRYRTDAGRNNEFEDRAVATRDWLRRSFANARFKNMAGIVLICDGDPLARPSKGVQHDGFAEVRQQLVQLAAKFPGKVLLIHNHVESKVQQPQGIAWRGNLGELELSGAWMKVSVRTSDRALFMAAPGAAQPNSIEK
;
A
#
# COMPACT_ATOMS: atom_id res chain seq x y z
N SER A 1 -5.58 -0.31 8.50
CA SER A 1 -4.91 -1.20 7.53
C SER A 1 -5.91 -1.55 6.44
N LEU A 2 -5.43 -1.78 5.22
CA LEU A 2 -6.27 -2.20 4.09
C LEU A 2 -6.19 -3.72 3.97
N ASP A 3 -7.34 -4.39 3.85
CA ASP A 3 -7.42 -5.84 3.68
C ASP A 3 -7.23 -6.21 2.20
N LEU A 4 -5.98 -6.27 1.78
CA LEU A 4 -5.56 -6.80 0.48
C LEU A 4 -4.59 -7.96 0.74
N PRO A 5 -5.07 -9.20 0.85
CA PRO A 5 -4.19 -10.35 1.01
C PRO A 5 -3.28 -10.50 -0.20
N ALA A 6 -2.07 -11.03 0.03
CA ALA A 6 -1.16 -11.42 -1.03
C ALA A 6 -1.75 -12.51 -1.94
N ASN A 7 -1.10 -12.80 -3.07
CA ASN A 7 -1.54 -13.77 -4.09
C ASN A 7 -2.83 -13.35 -4.84
N ASN A 8 -2.71 -12.35 -5.72
CA ASN A 8 -3.78 -11.82 -6.58
C ASN A 8 -5.07 -11.42 -5.82
N ASN A 9 -4.94 -10.85 -4.62
CA ASN A 9 -6.07 -10.50 -3.75
C ASN A 9 -7.02 -11.69 -3.48
N ARG A 10 -6.48 -12.93 -3.53
CA ARG A 10 -7.22 -14.20 -3.44
C ARG A 10 -8.34 -14.35 -4.48
N TYR A 11 -8.24 -13.68 -5.63
CA TYR A 11 -9.16 -13.87 -6.75
C TYR A 11 -9.13 -15.34 -7.22
N ARG A 12 -10.31 -15.95 -7.42
CA ARG A 12 -10.48 -17.30 -7.95
C ARG A 12 -11.29 -17.27 -9.25
N THR A 13 -10.91 -18.13 -10.20
CA THR A 13 -11.53 -18.24 -11.53
C THR A 13 -12.80 -19.12 -11.55
N ASP A 14 -13.22 -19.67 -10.41
CA ASP A 14 -14.40 -20.55 -10.32
C ASP A 14 -15.69 -19.72 -10.31
N ALA A 15 -16.46 -19.82 -11.39
CA ALA A 15 -17.74 -19.13 -11.56
C ALA A 15 -18.70 -19.44 -10.40
N GLY A 16 -18.98 -18.43 -9.57
CA GLY A 16 -19.99 -18.48 -8.50
C GLY A 16 -19.47 -18.44 -7.05
N ARG A 17 -18.15 -18.32 -6.82
CA ARG A 17 -17.56 -18.24 -5.45
C ARG A 17 -16.84 -16.92 -5.14
N ASN A 18 -17.08 -15.86 -5.91
CA ASN A 18 -16.42 -14.55 -5.73
C ASN A 18 -17.21 -13.54 -4.88
N ASN A 19 -18.38 -13.90 -4.32
CA ASN A 19 -19.18 -12.96 -3.51
C ASN A 19 -18.37 -12.34 -2.36
N GLU A 20 -17.53 -13.10 -1.66
CA GLU A 20 -16.65 -12.57 -0.60
C GLU A 20 -15.54 -11.64 -1.14
N PHE A 21 -15.03 -11.92 -2.34
CA PHE A 21 -14.07 -11.04 -3.01
C PHE A 21 -14.74 -9.72 -3.42
N GLU A 22 -15.93 -9.80 -4.00
CA GLU A 22 -16.72 -8.65 -4.44
C GLU A 22 -17.15 -7.78 -3.25
N ASP A 23 -17.61 -8.38 -2.16
CA ASP A 23 -17.97 -7.66 -0.93
C ASP A 23 -16.76 -6.95 -0.31
N ARG A 24 -15.60 -7.63 -0.24
CA ARG A 24 -14.35 -7.02 0.25
C ARG A 24 -13.82 -5.93 -0.67
N ALA A 25 -13.97 -6.09 -1.99
CA ALA A 25 -13.59 -5.07 -2.96
C ALA A 25 -14.46 -3.81 -2.79
N VAL A 26 -15.78 -3.98 -2.64
CA VAL A 26 -16.71 -2.87 -2.37
C VAL A 26 -16.37 -2.18 -1.05
N ALA A 27 -16.17 -2.93 0.03
CA ALA A 27 -15.81 -2.38 1.34
C ALA A 27 -14.48 -1.62 1.30
N THR A 28 -13.46 -2.18 0.66
CA THR A 28 -12.15 -1.56 0.44
C THR A 28 -12.28 -0.25 -0.34
N ARG A 29 -13.06 -0.27 -1.42
CA ARG A 29 -13.29 0.90 -2.26
C ARG A 29 -13.94 2.03 -1.48
N ASP A 30 -14.98 1.73 -0.72
CA ASP A 30 -15.70 2.74 0.04
C ASP A 30 -14.89 3.26 1.22
N TRP A 31 -14.09 2.40 1.86
CA TRP A 31 -13.13 2.80 2.87
C TRP A 31 -12.07 3.76 2.30
N LEU A 32 -11.46 3.45 1.15
CA LEU A 32 -10.48 4.32 0.51
C LEU A 32 -11.06 5.70 0.20
N ARG A 33 -12.28 5.75 -0.39
CA ARG A 33 -12.95 7.03 -0.67
C ARG A 33 -13.14 7.87 0.58
N ARG A 34 -13.66 7.28 1.66
CA ARG A 34 -13.90 7.98 2.93
C ARG A 34 -12.60 8.45 3.58
N SER A 35 -11.57 7.63 3.59
CA SER A 35 -10.25 7.96 4.16
C SER A 35 -9.63 9.18 3.45
N PHE A 36 -9.64 9.18 2.11
CA PHE A 36 -9.14 10.32 1.34
C PHE A 36 -10.00 11.57 1.52
N ALA A 37 -11.33 11.44 1.53
CA ALA A 37 -12.23 12.56 1.79
C ALA A 37 -11.98 13.17 3.18
N ASN A 38 -11.81 12.34 4.21
CA ASN A 38 -11.51 12.79 5.57
C ASN A 38 -10.16 13.52 5.66
N ALA A 39 -9.12 12.97 5.03
CA ALA A 39 -7.80 13.57 5.00
C ALA A 39 -7.80 14.94 4.29
N ARG A 40 -8.54 15.06 3.17
CA ARG A 40 -8.74 16.35 2.48
C ARG A 40 -9.45 17.34 3.38
N PHE A 41 -10.57 16.94 3.99
CA PHE A 41 -11.36 17.80 4.87
C PHE A 41 -10.53 18.33 6.05
N LYS A 42 -9.63 17.49 6.58
CA LYS A 42 -8.72 17.84 7.68
C LYS A 42 -7.42 18.52 7.23
N ASN A 43 -7.24 18.83 5.94
CA ASN A 43 -6.01 19.39 5.39
C ASN A 43 -4.74 18.63 5.80
N MET A 44 -4.80 17.30 5.84
CA MET A 44 -3.65 16.49 6.22
C MET A 44 -2.51 16.62 5.21
N ALA A 45 -1.28 16.71 5.71
CA ALA A 45 -0.09 16.76 4.86
C ALA A 45 0.15 15.45 4.09
N GLY A 46 -0.29 14.31 4.65
CA GLY A 46 -0.14 13.02 4.00
C GLY A 46 -1.04 11.92 4.53
N ILE A 47 -1.08 10.81 3.80
CA ILE A 47 -1.78 9.57 4.14
C ILE A 47 -0.77 8.42 4.06
N VAL A 48 -0.81 7.51 5.03
CA VAL A 48 -0.09 6.22 4.96
C VAL A 48 -1.11 5.10 4.85
N LEU A 49 -0.96 4.28 3.81
CA LEU A 49 -1.74 3.07 3.57
C LEU A 49 -0.83 1.86 3.76
N ILE A 50 -1.33 0.81 4.40
CA ILE A 50 -0.57 -0.41 4.68
C ILE A 50 -1.42 -1.61 4.26
N CYS A 51 -0.84 -2.51 3.48
CA CYS A 51 -1.45 -3.77 3.04
C CYS A 51 -0.42 -4.90 2.87
N ASP A 52 -0.88 -6.15 2.78
CA ASP A 52 0.02 -7.30 2.58
C ASP A 52 0.34 -7.55 1.11
N GLY A 53 -0.61 -7.36 0.20
CA GLY A 53 -0.37 -7.41 -1.24
C GLY A 53 0.21 -6.11 -1.77
N ASP A 54 0.81 -6.18 -2.97
CA ASP A 54 1.25 -5.01 -3.73
C ASP A 54 0.19 -4.66 -4.80
N PRO A 55 -0.69 -3.68 -4.55
CA PRO A 55 -1.66 -3.22 -5.53
C PRO A 55 -1.03 -2.37 -6.64
N LEU A 56 0.20 -1.90 -6.52
CA LEU A 56 0.87 -1.10 -7.56
C LEU A 56 1.76 -1.95 -8.48
N ALA A 57 1.97 -3.22 -8.13
CA ALA A 57 2.64 -4.21 -8.96
C ALA A 57 2.03 -4.25 -10.37
N ARG A 58 2.90 -4.51 -11.35
CA ARG A 58 2.43 -4.81 -12.71
C ARG A 58 1.75 -6.19 -12.71
N PRO A 59 0.67 -6.38 -13.47
CA PRO A 59 0.05 -7.68 -13.63
C PRO A 59 1.09 -8.70 -14.15
N SER A 60 1.16 -9.87 -13.50
CA SER A 60 2.04 -10.96 -13.96
C SER A 60 1.61 -11.45 -15.34
N LYS A 61 2.58 -11.73 -16.21
CA LYS A 61 2.31 -12.31 -17.54
C LYS A 61 1.62 -13.67 -17.37
N GLY A 62 0.50 -13.87 -18.05
CA GLY A 62 -0.26 -15.13 -18.02
C GLY A 62 -1.40 -15.18 -17.00
N VAL A 63 -1.59 -14.12 -16.18
CA VAL A 63 -2.77 -13.99 -15.32
C VAL A 63 -3.95 -13.52 -16.17
N GLN A 64 -5.03 -14.31 -16.23
CA GLN A 64 -6.25 -13.97 -16.98
C GLN A 64 -7.01 -12.77 -16.38
N HIS A 65 -6.94 -12.58 -15.06
CA HIS A 65 -7.60 -11.47 -14.38
C HIS A 65 -6.76 -10.91 -13.23
N ASP A 66 -6.47 -9.61 -13.30
CA ASP A 66 -5.72 -8.89 -12.28
C ASP A 66 -6.66 -8.43 -11.15
N GLY A 67 -6.62 -9.16 -10.03
CA GLY A 67 -7.43 -8.91 -8.85
C GLY A 67 -7.07 -7.63 -8.09
N PHE A 68 -5.99 -6.94 -8.48
CA PHE A 68 -5.63 -5.62 -7.98
C PHE A 68 -6.04 -4.49 -8.93
N ALA A 69 -6.53 -4.77 -10.14
CA ALA A 69 -6.76 -3.74 -11.16
C ALA A 69 -7.69 -2.60 -10.69
N GLU A 70 -8.83 -2.94 -10.09
CA GLU A 70 -9.80 -1.94 -9.62
C GLU A 70 -9.22 -1.09 -8.48
N VAL A 71 -8.66 -1.74 -7.45
CA VAL A 71 -8.08 -1.03 -6.29
C VAL A 71 -6.87 -0.19 -6.69
N ARG A 72 -6.03 -0.68 -7.62
CA ARG A 72 -4.90 0.07 -8.20
C ARG A 72 -5.38 1.33 -8.89
N GLN A 73 -6.35 1.20 -9.80
CA GLN A 73 -6.91 2.34 -10.52
C GLN A 73 -7.50 3.36 -9.55
N GLN A 74 -8.26 2.90 -8.56
CA GLN A 74 -8.87 3.78 -7.57
C GLN A 74 -7.82 4.50 -6.72
N LEU A 75 -6.81 3.80 -6.24
CA LEU A 75 -5.72 4.37 -5.45
C LEU A 75 -4.99 5.45 -6.23
N VAL A 76 -4.62 5.17 -7.49
CA VAL A 76 -3.95 6.14 -8.36
C VAL A 76 -4.82 7.39 -8.57
N GLN A 77 -6.12 7.23 -8.82
CA GLN A 77 -7.04 8.36 -9.02
C GLN A 77 -7.24 9.19 -7.75
N LEU A 78 -7.39 8.54 -6.59
CA LEU A 78 -7.54 9.24 -5.30
C LEU A 78 -6.25 9.97 -4.91
N ALA A 79 -5.10 9.33 -5.08
CA ALA A 79 -3.79 9.92 -4.84
C ALA A 79 -3.58 11.15 -5.73
N ALA A 80 -3.80 11.06 -7.04
CA ALA A 80 -3.63 12.17 -7.97
C ALA A 80 -4.48 13.41 -7.61
N LYS A 81 -5.64 13.21 -6.97
CA LYS A 81 -6.51 14.31 -6.52
C LYS A 81 -6.13 14.84 -5.15
N PHE A 82 -5.42 14.09 -4.32
CA PHE A 82 -5.04 14.48 -2.96
C PHE A 82 -3.87 15.47 -2.98
N PRO A 83 -3.97 16.66 -2.35
CA PRO A 83 -2.90 17.66 -2.41
C PRO A 83 -1.65 17.27 -1.61
N GLY A 84 -1.78 16.35 -0.65
CA GLY A 84 -0.66 15.86 0.16
C GLY A 84 0.08 14.66 -0.45
N LYS A 85 0.98 14.07 0.33
CA LYS A 85 1.71 12.84 -0.04
C LYS A 85 0.94 11.60 0.38
N VAL A 86 0.94 10.56 -0.45
CA VAL A 86 0.40 9.25 -0.12
C VAL A 86 1.55 8.26 -0.11
N LEU A 87 1.75 7.55 1.00
CA LEU A 87 2.71 6.46 1.10
C LEU A 87 1.95 5.13 1.20
N LEU A 88 2.19 4.23 0.26
CA LEU A 88 1.76 2.85 0.32
C LEU A 88 2.91 2.01 0.86
N ILE A 89 2.68 1.31 1.96
CA ILE A 89 3.60 0.32 2.51
C ILE A 89 3.01 -1.05 2.24
N HIS A 90 3.78 -1.95 1.64
CA HIS A 90 3.32 -3.30 1.38
C HIS A 90 4.38 -4.35 1.65
N ASN A 91 3.91 -5.57 1.87
CA ASN A 91 4.76 -6.74 1.77
C ASN A 91 4.78 -7.18 0.30
N HIS A 92 5.87 -7.80 -0.14
CA HIS A 92 5.91 -8.45 -1.44
C HIS A 92 6.52 -9.83 -1.26
N VAL A 93 5.84 -10.85 -1.77
CA VAL A 93 6.11 -12.25 -1.44
C VAL A 93 7.00 -12.94 -2.50
N GLU A 94 7.26 -12.29 -3.64
CA GLU A 94 7.84 -12.99 -4.81
C GLU A 94 9.15 -12.41 -5.38
N SER A 95 9.73 -11.33 -4.85
CA SER A 95 10.95 -10.77 -5.45
C SER A 95 12.22 -11.35 -4.85
N LYS A 96 12.91 -12.19 -5.65
CA LYS A 96 14.35 -12.52 -5.50
C LYS A 96 15.28 -11.39 -5.97
N VAL A 97 14.74 -10.22 -6.30
CA VAL A 97 15.48 -9.09 -6.85
C VAL A 97 15.83 -8.12 -5.72
N GLN A 98 17.06 -7.61 -5.70
CA GLN A 98 17.48 -6.56 -4.77
C GLN A 98 16.58 -5.32 -4.97
N GLN A 99 15.64 -5.13 -4.05
CA GLN A 99 14.68 -4.04 -4.08
C GLN A 99 15.33 -2.71 -3.66
N PRO A 100 14.81 -1.55 -4.12
CA PRO A 100 15.30 -0.24 -3.68
C PRO A 100 15.15 -0.11 -2.16
N GLN A 101 16.24 0.26 -1.47
CA GLN A 101 16.21 0.51 -0.02
C GLN A 101 15.60 1.88 0.31
N GLY A 102 14.36 2.14 -0.11
CA GLY A 102 13.71 3.43 0.10
C GLY A 102 12.34 3.58 -0.58
N ILE A 103 11.76 4.77 -0.47
CA ILE A 103 10.44 5.07 -1.02
C ILE A 103 10.56 5.36 -2.52
N ALA A 104 9.90 4.57 -3.36
CA ALA A 104 9.78 4.79 -4.79
C ALA A 104 8.61 5.74 -5.10
N TRP A 105 8.91 6.97 -5.50
CA TRP A 105 7.89 8.00 -5.75
C TRP A 105 7.42 8.03 -7.22
N ARG A 106 6.09 8.09 -7.40
CA ARG A 106 5.39 8.40 -8.65
C ARG A 106 4.46 9.59 -8.41
N GLY A 107 4.97 10.80 -8.66
CA GLY A 107 4.26 12.05 -8.34
C GLY A 107 4.13 12.24 -6.82
N ASN A 108 2.90 12.18 -6.30
CA ASN A 108 2.61 12.26 -4.86
C ASN A 108 2.30 10.89 -4.23
N LEU A 109 2.34 9.80 -5.00
CA LEU A 109 2.17 8.44 -4.52
C LEU A 109 3.53 7.76 -4.40
N GLY A 110 3.92 7.40 -3.18
CA GLY A 110 5.15 6.69 -2.85
C GLY A 110 4.86 5.26 -2.47
N GLU A 111 5.78 4.37 -2.79
CA GLU A 111 5.71 2.94 -2.52
C GLU A 111 6.91 2.53 -1.67
N LEU A 112 6.67 1.77 -0.60
CA LEU A 112 7.68 1.20 0.28
C LEU A 112 7.41 -0.28 0.47
N GLU A 113 8.30 -1.11 -0.07
CA GLU A 113 8.27 -2.54 0.17
C GLU A 113 9.00 -2.91 1.47
N LEU A 114 8.40 -3.81 2.23
CA LEU A 114 9.03 -4.42 3.40
C LEU A 114 9.66 -5.77 3.03
N SER A 115 10.99 -5.83 3.01
CA SER A 115 11.76 -7.02 2.64
C SER A 115 12.13 -7.93 3.82
N GLY A 116 11.31 -7.96 4.88
CA GLY A 116 11.52 -8.75 6.10
C GLY A 116 12.46 -8.14 7.16
N ALA A 117 13.09 -6.99 6.87
CA ALA A 117 13.82 -6.20 7.86
C ALA A 117 12.93 -5.09 8.45
N TRP A 118 13.20 -4.69 9.70
CA TRP A 118 12.53 -3.54 10.30
C TRP A 118 12.89 -2.26 9.53
N MET A 119 11.88 -1.44 9.21
CA MET A 119 12.04 -0.15 8.54
C MET A 119 11.50 0.96 9.42
N LYS A 120 12.30 2.01 9.64
CA LYS A 120 11.87 3.24 10.30
C LYS A 120 11.33 4.21 9.26
N VAL A 121 10.04 4.54 9.37
CA VAL A 121 9.42 5.62 8.61
C VAL A 121 9.36 6.87 9.47
N SER A 122 9.98 7.95 9.02
CA SER A 122 9.94 9.27 9.67
C SER A 122 9.02 10.22 8.91
N VAL A 123 8.28 11.04 9.63
CA VAL A 123 7.41 12.09 9.08
C VAL A 123 8.03 13.45 9.39
N ARG A 124 8.32 14.24 8.35
CA ARG A 124 8.92 15.57 8.47
C ARG A 124 8.10 16.56 7.66
N THR A 125 7.28 17.35 8.34
CA THR A 125 6.35 18.31 7.70
C THR A 125 7.05 19.49 7.06
N SER A 126 8.31 19.77 7.44
CA SER A 126 9.16 20.78 6.81
C SER A 126 9.80 20.30 5.51
N ASP A 127 9.88 18.99 5.28
CA ASP A 127 10.50 18.41 4.09
C ASP A 127 9.47 18.18 2.98
N ARG A 128 9.82 18.54 1.75
CA ARG A 128 8.95 18.34 0.56
C ARG A 128 8.57 16.86 0.35
N ALA A 129 9.41 15.93 0.78
CA ALA A 129 9.15 14.50 0.68
C ALA A 129 8.08 14.01 1.68
N LEU A 130 7.89 14.72 2.80
CA LEU A 130 7.10 14.36 3.98
C LEU A 130 7.49 13.05 4.67
N PHE A 131 7.60 11.95 3.93
CA PHE A 131 7.95 10.64 4.43
C PHE A 131 9.37 10.26 4.02
N MET A 132 10.10 9.66 4.96
CA MET A 132 11.44 9.12 4.74
C MET A 132 11.52 7.72 5.33
N ALA A 133 12.12 6.78 4.61
CA ALA A 133 12.36 5.43 5.07
C ALA A 133 13.85 5.18 5.26
N ALA A 134 14.21 4.53 6.36
CA ALA A 134 15.57 4.06 6.63
C ALA A 134 15.52 2.67 7.27
N PRO A 135 16.53 1.82 7.07
CA PRO A 135 16.67 0.59 7.84
C PRO A 135 16.58 0.88 9.34
N GLY A 136 15.75 0.14 10.05
CA GLY A 136 15.69 0.19 11.50
C GLY A 136 16.89 -0.55 12.10
N ALA A 137 17.51 0.02 13.14
CA ALA A 137 18.37 -0.78 14.01
C ALA A 137 17.49 -1.83 14.69
N ALA A 138 17.92 -3.10 14.70
CA ALA A 138 17.27 -4.13 15.51
C ALA A 138 17.16 -3.62 16.95
N GLN A 139 15.97 -3.68 17.55
CA GLN A 139 15.83 -3.38 18.98
C GLN A 139 16.74 -4.34 19.76
N PRO A 140 17.65 -3.85 20.63
CA PRO A 140 18.25 -4.73 21.63
C PRO A 140 17.11 -5.20 22.54
N ASN A 141 16.92 -6.52 22.62
CA ASN A 141 15.94 -7.15 23.48
C ASN A 141 16.14 -6.67 24.93
N SER A 142 15.27 -5.80 25.44
CA SER A 142 15.11 -5.59 26.87
C SER A 142 14.26 -6.73 27.40
N ILE A 143 14.92 -7.84 27.77
CA ILE A 143 14.36 -8.78 28.73
C ILE A 143 14.65 -8.20 30.11
N GLU A 144 13.67 -7.52 30.69
CA GLU A 144 13.45 -7.40 32.13
C GLU A 144 11.97 -7.77 32.33
N LYS A 145 11.55 -8.75 33.13
CA LYS A 145 12.17 -9.52 34.20
C LYS A 145 11.69 -10.98 34.14
#